data_AF-A0A6L3MJM7-F1
#
_entry.id   AF-A0A6L3MJM7-F1
#
_cell.length_a   1.000
_cell.length_b   1.000
_cell.length_c   1.000
_cell.angle_alpha   90.00
_cell.angle_beta   90.00
_cell.angle_gamma   90.00
#
_symmetry.space_group_name_H-M   'P 1'
#
loop_
_entity.id
_entity.type
_entity.pdbx_description
1 polymer ?
#
loop_
_entity_poly.entity_id
_entity_poly.type
_entity_poly.pdbx_seq_one_letter_code
_entity_poly.pdbx_strand_id
1 'polypeptide(L)'
;SLDAAREQLRAQIGSSMLPSIDAGAQAARQRALGVPIPALGAPTLLYDTFVGQLQASYTIDLFGASRFANRALAKRVDVSAFQLESARRALAANIVTASITVAVLNAQIATTERLVALANDQAHDAQRRFALGSASRSDALSARQSADTFAASLPALRQQRDSAR
;
A
#
# COMPACT_ATOMS: atom_id res chain seq x y z
N SER A 1 -1.48 9.71 -4.37
CA SER A 1 -2.82 9.06 -4.27
C SER A 1 -3.73 9.64 -5.34
N LEU A 2 -4.88 9.00 -5.61
CA LEU A 2 -5.87 9.53 -6.56
C LEU A 2 -6.36 10.93 -6.16
N ASP A 3 -6.56 11.17 -4.86
CA ASP A 3 -7.03 12.48 -4.38
C ASP A 3 -5.95 13.55 -4.52
N ALA A 4 -4.68 13.25 -4.22
CA ALA A 4 -3.59 14.18 -4.48
C ALA A 4 -3.48 14.55 -5.97
N ALA A 5 -3.68 13.59 -6.89
CA ALA A 5 -3.69 13.86 -8.32
C ALA A 5 -4.87 14.76 -8.75
N ARG A 6 -6.05 14.57 -8.16
CA ARG A 6 -7.22 15.43 -8.38
C ARG A 6 -7.00 16.84 -7.85
N GLU A 7 -6.43 16.99 -6.65
CA GLU A 7 -6.12 18.30 -6.07
C GLU A 7 -5.06 19.03 -6.88
N GLN A 8 -4.04 18.33 -7.37
CA GLN A 8 -3.05 18.93 -8.26
C GLN A 8 -3.69 19.45 -9.56
N LEU A 9 -4.64 18.71 -10.14
CA LEU A 9 -5.39 19.16 -11.31
C LEU A 9 -6.25 20.39 -11.00
N ARG A 10 -6.96 20.38 -9.86
CA ARG A 10 -7.76 21.53 -9.41
C ARG A 10 -6.90 22.77 -9.22
N ALA A 11 -5.77 22.64 -8.54
CA ALA A 11 -4.82 23.72 -8.33
C ALA A 11 -4.27 24.27 -9.65
N GLN A 12 -3.90 23.39 -10.59
CA GLN A 12 -3.39 23.83 -11.89
C GLN A 12 -4.46 24.52 -12.74
N ILE A 13 -5.71 24.03 -12.73
CA ILE A 13 -6.82 24.72 -13.39
C ILE A 13 -7.04 26.09 -12.74
N GLY A 14 -7.07 26.15 -11.41
CA GLY A 14 -7.25 27.40 -10.67
C GLY A 14 -6.17 28.44 -10.96
N SER A 15 -4.91 28.03 -11.12
CA SER A 15 -3.79 28.95 -11.41
C SER A 15 -3.64 29.31 -12.89
N SER A 16 -4.12 28.48 -13.82
CA SER A 16 -3.90 28.67 -15.26
C SER A 16 -5.11 29.18 -16.04
N MET A 17 -6.32 29.10 -15.47
CA MET A 17 -7.57 29.46 -16.15
C MET A 17 -8.27 30.67 -15.55
N LEU A 18 -7.84 31.14 -14.38
CA LEU A 18 -8.44 32.27 -13.66
C LEU A 18 -7.39 33.37 -13.45
N PRO A 19 -7.80 34.64 -13.30
CA PRO A 19 -6.92 35.68 -12.81
C PRO A 19 -6.42 35.36 -11.39
N SER A 20 -5.14 35.61 -11.13
CA SER A 20 -4.59 35.59 -9.77
C SER A 20 -4.55 36.99 -9.20
N ILE A 21 -4.87 37.10 -7.91
CA ILE A 21 -4.80 38.35 -7.15
C ILE A 21 -3.96 38.07 -5.90
N ASP A 22 -2.85 38.78 -5.78
CA ASP A 22 -1.94 38.71 -4.65
C ASP A 22 -2.00 40.01 -3.84
N ALA A 23 -1.89 39.89 -2.52
CA ALA A 23 -1.83 41.02 -1.60
C ALA A 23 -0.52 40.97 -0.82
N GLY A 24 0.19 42.09 -0.79
CA GLY A 24 1.44 42.25 -0.06
C GLY A 24 1.37 43.44 0.88
N ALA A 25 2.00 43.33 2.04
CA ALA A 25 2.23 44.46 2.92
C ALA A 25 3.66 44.42 3.44
N GLN A 26 4.30 45.57 3.54
CA GLN A 26 5.65 45.73 4.02
C GLN A 26 5.71 46.91 5.00
N ALA A 27 6.37 46.69 6.13
CA ALA A 27 6.75 47.76 7.05
C ALA A 27 8.27 47.79 7.16
N ALA A 28 8.87 48.98 7.06
CA ALA A 28 10.31 49.14 7.16
C ALA A 28 10.64 50.42 7.93
N ARG A 29 11.50 50.30 8.94
CA ARG A 29 12.15 51.46 9.55
C ARG A 29 13.38 51.81 8.74
N GLN A 30 13.45 53.05 8.28
CA GLN A 30 14.52 53.53 7.40
C GLN A 30 15.30 54.64 8.10
N ARG A 31 16.59 54.69 7.79
CA ARG A 31 17.52 55.71 8.26
C ARG A 31 18.11 56.40 7.04
N ALA A 32 17.74 57.65 6.79
CA ALA A 32 18.41 58.47 5.79
C ALA A 32 19.56 59.23 6.46
N LEU A 33 20.76 59.10 5.90
CA LEU A 33 21.92 59.88 6.29
C LEU A 33 21.93 61.16 5.43
N GLY A 34 21.74 62.32 6.05
CA GLY A 34 22.02 63.60 5.38
C GLY A 34 23.52 63.86 5.26
N VAL A 35 23.91 64.79 4.39
CA VAL A 35 25.31 65.23 4.25
C VAL A 35 25.76 65.85 5.59
N PRO A 36 26.85 65.39 6.23
CA PRO A 36 27.28 65.91 7.51
C PRO A 36 27.76 67.36 7.37
N ILE A 37 27.12 68.28 8.11
CA ILE A 37 27.59 69.66 8.25
C ILE A 37 28.40 69.73 9.56
N PRO A 38 29.70 70.10 9.54
CA PRO A 38 30.59 70.04 10.70
C PRO A 38 30.09 70.77 11.95
N ALA A 39 29.25 71.80 11.80
CA ALA A 39 28.69 72.59 12.90
C ALA A 39 27.35 72.05 13.47
N LEU A 40 26.67 71.12 12.78
CA LEU A 40 25.31 70.68 13.12
C LEU A 40 25.19 69.15 13.31
N GLY A 41 26.27 68.40 13.13
CA GLY A 41 26.24 66.92 13.09
C GLY A 41 25.60 66.39 11.79
N ALA A 42 25.55 65.07 11.63
CA ALA A 42 24.84 64.46 10.49
C ALA A 42 23.33 64.41 10.80
N PRO A 43 22.46 65.18 10.11
CA PRO A 43 21.03 65.08 10.31
C PRO A 43 20.61 63.68 9.88
N THR A 44 20.33 62.85 10.88
CA THR A 44 19.92 61.47 10.69
C THR A 44 18.41 61.43 10.79
N LEU A 45 17.72 61.19 9.68
CA LEU A 45 16.26 61.07 9.68
C LEU A 45 15.88 59.60 9.81
N LEU A 46 15.29 59.25 10.95
CA LEU A 46 14.64 57.96 11.16
C LEU A 46 13.15 58.11 10.86
N TYR A 47 12.61 57.22 10.03
CA TYR A 47 11.20 57.21 9.69
C TYR A 47 10.72 55.79 9.42
N ASP A 48 9.42 55.58 9.60
CA ASP A 48 8.77 54.30 9.36
C ASP A 48 7.95 54.36 8.07
N THR A 49 8.13 53.37 7.20
CA THR A 49 7.46 53.25 5.91
C THR A 49 6.54 52.03 5.94
N PHE A 50 5.27 52.23 5.59
CA PHE A 50 4.27 51.18 5.46
C PHE A 50 3.75 51.15 4.02
N VAL A 51 3.85 50.01 3.37
CA VAL A 51 3.41 49.79 1.99
C VAL A 51 2.41 48.65 1.99
N GLY A 52 1.28 48.84 1.33
CA GLY A 52 0.36 47.77 0.96
C GLY A 52 0.20 47.78 -0.56
N GLN A 53 0.21 46.60 -1.17
CA GLN A 53 -0.01 46.44 -2.60
C GLN A 53 -0.98 45.29 -2.90
N LEU A 54 -1.78 45.46 -3.95
CA LEU A 54 -2.56 44.41 -4.58
C LEU A 54 -2.07 44.23 -6.01
N GLN A 55 -1.78 43.01 -6.41
CA GLN A 55 -1.32 42.68 -7.76
C GLN A 55 -2.30 41.70 -8.39
N ALA A 56 -2.97 42.11 -9.46
CA ALA A 56 -3.76 41.21 -10.30
C ALA A 56 -2.95 40.84 -11.54
N SER A 57 -3.01 39.57 -11.95
CA SER A 57 -2.39 39.09 -13.19
C SER A 57 -3.28 38.03 -13.85
N TYR A 58 -3.31 38.02 -15.19
CA TYR A 58 -4.08 37.05 -15.96
C TYR A 58 -3.37 36.74 -17.28
N THR A 59 -3.10 35.46 -17.51
CA THR A 59 -2.49 34.98 -18.76
C THR A 59 -3.59 34.47 -19.68
N ILE A 60 -3.78 35.13 -20.83
CA ILE A 60 -4.75 34.71 -21.83
C ILE A 60 -4.19 33.53 -22.63
N ASP A 61 -4.90 32.40 -22.61
CA ASP A 61 -4.50 31.18 -23.32
C ASP A 61 -4.91 31.21 -24.81
N LEU A 62 -4.26 32.06 -25.60
CA LEU A 62 -4.58 32.26 -27.04
C LEU A 62 -4.36 30.99 -27.88
N PHE A 63 -3.33 30.21 -27.55
CA PHE A 63 -2.91 29.04 -28.33
C PHE A 63 -3.28 27.70 -27.66
N GLY A 64 -3.93 27.72 -26.50
CA GLY A 64 -4.39 26.51 -25.82
C GLY A 64 -3.32 25.77 -25.02
N ALA A 65 -2.20 26.41 -24.68
CA ALA A 65 -1.11 25.80 -23.90
C ALA A 65 -1.57 25.38 -22.50
N SER A 66 -2.29 26.26 -21.80
CA SER A 66 -2.85 25.94 -20.47
C SER A 66 -3.92 24.85 -20.58
N ARG A 67 -4.78 24.91 -21.61
CA ARG A 67 -5.80 23.88 -21.85
C ARG A 67 -5.18 22.52 -22.12
N PHE A 68 -4.12 22.48 -22.92
CA PHE A 68 -3.39 21.25 -23.22
C PHE A 68 -2.72 20.69 -21.97
N ALA A 69 -2.03 21.53 -21.19
CA ALA A 69 -1.38 21.12 -19.94
C ALA A 69 -2.39 20.54 -18.93
N ASN A 70 -3.57 21.18 -18.77
CA ASN A 70 -4.63 20.69 -17.90
C ASN A 70 -5.21 19.35 -18.39
N ARG A 71 -5.38 19.18 -19.71
CA ARG A 71 -5.82 17.90 -20.28
C ARG A 71 -4.77 16.79 -20.04
N ALA A 72 -3.50 17.11 -20.22
CA ALA A 72 -2.42 16.17 -19.94
C ALA A 72 -2.39 15.76 -18.45
N LEU A 73 -2.58 16.73 -17.54
CA LEU A 73 -2.66 16.43 -16.11
C LEU A 73 -3.93 15.62 -15.76
N ALA A 74 -5.07 15.88 -16.40
CA ALA A 74 -6.27 15.07 -16.25
C ALA A 74 -6.02 13.60 -16.65
N LYS A 75 -5.22 13.36 -17.71
CA LYS A 75 -4.80 11.99 -18.06
C LYS A 75 -3.92 11.32 -17.00
N ARG A 76 -3.16 12.08 -16.21
CA ARG A 76 -2.45 11.50 -15.04
C ARG A 76 -3.40 11.13 -13.90
N VAL A 77 -4.51 11.86 -13.73
CA VAL A 77 -5.59 11.49 -12.80
C VAL A 77 -6.22 10.16 -13.23
N ASP A 78 -6.52 10.00 -14.52
CA ASP A 78 -7.05 8.74 -15.08
C ASP A 78 -6.09 7.57 -14.79
N VAL A 79 -4.78 7.74 -15.03
CA VAL A 79 -3.76 6.72 -14.70
C VAL A 79 -3.78 6.36 -13.22
N SER A 80 -3.86 7.36 -12.33
CA SER A 80 -3.92 7.12 -10.88
C SER A 80 -5.19 6.35 -10.48
N ALA A 81 -6.31 6.60 -11.17
CA ALA A 81 -7.56 5.87 -10.94
C ALA A 81 -7.45 4.40 -11.40
N PHE A 82 -6.88 4.16 -12.58
CA PHE A 82 -6.65 2.80 -13.07
C PHE A 82 -5.65 2.01 -12.22
N GLN A 83 -4.64 2.66 -11.67
CA GLN A 83 -3.71 2.02 -10.71
C GLN A 83 -4.44 1.59 -9.43
N LEU A 84 -5.30 2.46 -8.88
CA LEU A 84 -6.11 2.12 -7.70
C LEU A 84 -7.05 0.94 -7.97
N GLU A 85 -7.74 0.96 -9.11
CA GLU A 85 -8.63 -0.13 -9.52
C GLU A 85 -7.86 -1.45 -9.73
N SER A 86 -6.70 -1.39 -10.41
CA SER A 86 -5.83 -2.55 -10.61
C SER A 86 -5.34 -3.12 -9.28
N ALA A 87 -4.94 -2.26 -8.32
CA ALA A 87 -4.52 -2.70 -6.99
C ALA A 87 -5.65 -3.39 -6.23
N ARG A 88 -6.90 -2.88 -6.31
CA ARG A 88 -8.08 -3.52 -5.72
C ARG A 88 -8.36 -4.89 -6.34
N ARG A 89 -8.27 -5.00 -7.66
CA ARG A 89 -8.44 -6.28 -8.37
C ARG A 89 -7.36 -7.29 -8.00
N ALA A 90 -6.10 -6.85 -7.94
CA ALA A 90 -4.99 -7.70 -7.51
C ALA A 90 -5.19 -8.19 -6.06
N LEU A 91 -5.63 -7.31 -5.16
CA LEU A 91 -5.96 -7.69 -3.79
C LEU A 91 -7.08 -8.73 -3.75
N ALA A 92 -8.18 -8.53 -4.49
CA ALA A 92 -9.27 -9.49 -4.57
C ALA A 92 -8.78 -10.85 -5.13
N ALA A 93 -7.97 -10.85 -6.18
CA ALA A 93 -7.39 -12.07 -6.75
C ALA A 93 -6.49 -12.81 -5.75
N ASN A 94 -5.66 -12.09 -4.99
CA ASN A 94 -4.81 -12.67 -3.96
C ASN A 94 -5.63 -13.28 -2.82
N ILE A 95 -6.69 -12.62 -2.36
CA ILE A 95 -7.60 -13.14 -1.34
C ILE A 95 -8.29 -14.43 -1.81
N VAL A 96 -8.80 -14.45 -3.05
CA VAL A 96 -9.44 -15.64 -3.64
C VAL A 96 -8.43 -16.78 -3.76
N THR A 97 -7.21 -16.49 -4.24
CA THR A 97 -6.14 -17.48 -4.38
C THR A 97 -5.78 -18.09 -3.02
N ALA A 98 -5.55 -17.26 -2.00
CA ALA A 98 -5.26 -17.72 -0.64
C ALA A 98 -6.41 -18.57 -0.07
N SER A 99 -7.66 -18.15 -0.28
CA SER A 99 -8.85 -18.90 0.18
C SER A 99 -8.93 -20.28 -0.46
N ILE A 100 -8.67 -20.39 -1.77
CA ILE A 100 -8.62 -21.66 -2.49
C ILE A 100 -7.47 -22.52 -1.95
N THR A 101 -6.28 -21.96 -1.77
CA THR A 101 -5.12 -22.68 -1.21
C THR A 101 -5.43 -23.25 0.17
N VAL A 102 -6.03 -22.47 1.07
CA VAL A 102 -6.45 -22.94 2.40
C VAL A 102 -7.50 -24.03 2.31
N ALA A 103 -8.48 -23.92 1.39
CA ALA A 103 -9.49 -24.95 1.19
C ALA A 103 -8.88 -26.29 0.71
N VAL A 104 -7.95 -26.22 -0.24
CA VAL A 104 -7.21 -27.40 -0.73
C VAL A 104 -6.39 -28.04 0.39
N LEU A 105 -5.67 -27.25 1.19
CA LEU A 105 -4.89 -27.77 2.32
C LEU A 105 -5.79 -28.40 3.38
N ASN A 106 -6.95 -27.82 3.68
CA ASN A 106 -7.93 -28.44 4.59
C ASN A 106 -8.44 -29.78 4.05
N ALA A 107 -8.72 -29.89 2.76
CA ALA A 107 -9.15 -31.14 2.13
C ALA A 107 -8.04 -32.21 2.16
N GLN A 108 -6.78 -31.82 1.94
CA GLN A 108 -5.63 -32.70 2.07
C GLN A 108 -5.45 -33.18 3.52
N ILE A 109 -5.51 -32.29 4.51
CA ILE A 109 -5.45 -32.64 5.94
C ILE A 109 -6.54 -33.64 6.29
N ALA A 110 -7.80 -33.37 5.92
CA ALA A 110 -8.91 -34.27 6.21
C ALA A 110 -8.75 -35.65 5.55
N THR A 111 -8.18 -35.69 4.35
CA THR A 111 -7.89 -36.95 3.64
C THR A 111 -6.78 -37.73 4.33
N THR A 112 -5.68 -37.06 4.71
CA THR A 112 -4.57 -37.67 5.43
C THR A 112 -5.00 -38.16 6.82
N GLU A 113 -5.84 -37.42 7.53
CA GLU A 113 -6.41 -37.87 8.82
C GLU A 113 -7.21 -39.18 8.66
N ARG A 114 -7.98 -39.33 7.58
CA ARG A 114 -8.67 -40.59 7.27
C ARG A 114 -7.71 -41.73 6.94
N LEU A 115 -6.63 -41.45 6.19
CA LEU A 115 -5.60 -42.46 5.90
C LEU A 115 -4.89 -42.92 7.18
N VAL A 116 -4.61 -42.01 8.11
CA VAL A 116 -4.03 -42.34 9.41
C VAL A 116 -4.97 -43.23 10.22
N ALA A 117 -6.27 -42.92 10.25
CA ALA A 117 -7.25 -43.76 10.93
C ALA A 117 -7.27 -45.18 10.35
N LEU A 118 -7.37 -45.31 9.03
CA LEU A 118 -7.37 -46.60 8.33
C LEU A 118 -6.07 -47.40 8.55
N ALA A 119 -4.91 -46.73 8.51
CA ALA A 119 -3.62 -47.37 8.75
C ALA A 119 -3.46 -47.83 10.21
N ASN A 120 -4.00 -47.08 11.17
CA ASN A 120 -4.05 -47.49 12.57
C ASN A 120 -4.92 -48.74 12.77
N ASP A 121 -6.08 -48.81 12.11
CA ASP A 121 -6.95 -50.00 12.14
C ASP A 121 -6.22 -51.22 11.57
N GLN A 122 -5.52 -51.06 10.44
CA GLN A 122 -4.70 -52.13 9.84
C GLN A 122 -3.56 -52.57 10.77
N ALA A 123 -2.86 -51.63 11.40
CA ALA A 123 -1.80 -51.94 12.36
C ALA A 123 -2.34 -52.70 13.58
N HIS A 124 -3.53 -52.32 14.06
CA HIS A 124 -4.20 -53.01 15.16
C HIS A 124 -4.62 -54.44 14.77
N ASP A 125 -5.14 -54.63 13.55
CA ASP A 125 -5.46 -55.96 13.03
C ASP A 125 -4.23 -56.85 12.85
N ALA A 126 -3.14 -56.30 12.31
CA ALA A 126 -1.88 -57.02 12.16
C ALA A 126 -1.30 -57.45 13.51
N GLN A 127 -1.35 -56.56 14.51
CA GLN A 127 -0.93 -56.86 15.88
C GLN A 127 -1.77 -57.98 16.50
N ARG A 128 -3.10 -57.98 16.29
CA ARG A 128 -3.98 -59.06 16.77
C ARG A 128 -3.66 -60.39 16.11
N ARG A 129 -3.42 -60.43 14.80
CA ARG A 129 -3.01 -61.65 14.08
C ARG A 129 -1.67 -62.18 14.57
N PHE A 130 -0.70 -61.30 14.83
CA PHE A 130 0.57 -61.71 15.44
C PHE A 130 0.36 -62.32 16.84
N ALA A 131 -0.45 -61.69 17.70
CA ALA A 131 -0.75 -62.22 19.03
C ALA A 131 -1.45 -63.59 19.01
N LEU A 132 -2.23 -63.86 17.96
CA LEU A 132 -2.89 -65.15 17.71
C LEU A 132 -2.00 -66.16 16.96
N GLY A 133 -0.76 -65.79 16.62
CA GLY A 133 0.20 -66.64 15.90
C GLY A 133 -0.04 -66.78 14.40
N SER A 134 -0.97 -66.02 13.82
CA SER A 134 -1.37 -66.10 12.40
C SER A 134 -0.69 -65.08 11.49
N ALA A 135 0.26 -64.29 12.00
CA ALA A 135 1.07 -63.33 11.24
C ALA A 135 2.45 -63.17 11.89
N SER A 136 3.44 -62.68 11.13
CA SER A 136 4.79 -62.47 11.65
C SER A 136 4.90 -61.16 12.46
N ARG A 137 5.89 -61.09 13.36
CA ARG A 137 6.20 -59.84 14.10
C ARG A 137 6.61 -58.72 13.14
N SER A 138 7.32 -59.06 12.06
CA SER A 138 7.73 -58.09 11.03
C SER A 138 6.54 -57.47 10.32
N ASP A 139 5.48 -58.23 10.04
CA ASP A 139 4.27 -57.70 9.39
C ASP A 139 3.56 -56.69 10.30
N ALA A 140 3.42 -57.03 11.60
CA ALA A 140 2.82 -56.13 12.59
C ALA A 140 3.61 -54.83 12.75
N LEU A 141 4.95 -54.92 12.82
CA LEU A 141 5.82 -53.74 12.90
C LEU A 141 5.77 -52.90 11.62
N SER A 142 5.71 -53.54 10.44
CA SER A 142 5.62 -52.84 9.15
C SER A 142 4.31 -52.07 9.04
N ALA A 143 3.19 -52.68 9.41
CA ALA A 143 1.89 -52.01 9.43
C ALA A 143 1.88 -50.81 10.39
N ARG A 144 2.49 -50.97 11.58
CA ARG A 144 2.64 -49.87 12.53
C ARG A 144 3.49 -48.73 11.97
N GLN A 145 4.62 -49.05 11.36
CA GLN A 145 5.52 -48.07 10.75
C GLN A 145 4.81 -47.30 9.62
N SER A 146 3.98 -47.96 8.81
CA SER A 146 3.16 -47.29 7.79
C SER A 146 2.17 -46.29 8.42
N ALA A 147 1.48 -46.67 9.51
CA ALA A 147 0.58 -45.77 10.21
C ALA A 147 1.29 -44.54 10.79
N ASP A 148 2.45 -44.75 11.43
CA ASP A 148 3.26 -43.66 12.00
C ASP A 148 3.81 -42.73 10.89
N THR A 149 4.14 -43.28 9.71
CA THR A 149 4.58 -42.50 8.53
C THR A 149 3.49 -41.57 8.01
N PHE A 150 2.24 -42.05 7.89
CA PHE A 150 1.13 -41.18 7.50
C PHE A 150 0.88 -40.08 8.55
N ALA A 151 0.93 -40.42 9.83
CA ALA A 151 0.73 -39.46 10.91
C ALA A 151 1.80 -38.35 10.91
N ALA A 152 3.05 -38.71 10.61
CA ALA A 152 4.16 -37.77 10.52
C ALA A 152 4.01 -36.72 9.39
N SER A 153 3.14 -36.94 8.40
CA SER A 153 2.90 -35.97 7.32
C SER A 153 1.93 -34.83 7.70
N LEU A 154 1.08 -35.04 8.71
CA LEU A 154 0.06 -34.06 9.13
C LEU A 154 0.61 -32.72 9.66
N PRO A 155 1.67 -32.68 10.50
CA PRO A 155 2.21 -31.43 11.02
C PRO A 155 2.62 -30.46 9.92
N ALA A 156 3.30 -30.95 8.87
CA ALA A 156 3.72 -30.13 7.75
C ALA A 156 2.54 -29.53 6.97
N LEU A 157 1.48 -30.32 6.72
CA LEU A 157 0.26 -29.83 6.06
C LEU A 157 -0.46 -28.76 6.89
N ARG A 158 -0.53 -28.95 8.21
CA ARG A 158 -1.13 -27.97 9.13
C ARG A 158 -0.32 -26.67 9.15
N GLN A 159 1.01 -26.78 9.20
CA GLN A 159 1.89 -25.61 9.13
C GLN A 159 1.72 -24.85 7.80
N GLN A 160 1.65 -25.55 6.67
CA GLN A 160 1.40 -24.93 5.36
C GLN A 160 0.06 -24.17 5.36
N ARG A 161 -1.01 -24.77 5.90
CA ARG A 161 -2.32 -24.12 6.01
C ARG A 161 -2.24 -22.86 6.87
N ASP A 162 -1.58 -22.94 8.02
CA ASP A 162 -1.51 -21.81 8.96
C ASP A 162 -0.68 -20.66 8.40
N SER A 163 0.34 -20.94 7.58
CA SER A 163 1.09 -19.90 6.85
C SER A 163 0.34 -19.28 5.68
N ALA A 164 -0.72 -19.93 5.19
CA ALA A 164 -1.54 -19.46 4.07
C ALA A 164 -2.80 -18.69 4.52
N ARG A 165 -3.05 -18.61 5.83
CA ARG A 165 -4.14 -17.83 6.44
C ARG A 165 -3.68 -16.40 6.75
#